data_AF-A0A5D2A0M3-F1
#
_entry.id   AF-A0A5D2A0M3-F1
#
_cell.length_a   1.000
_cell.length_b   1.000
_cell.length_c   1.000
_cell.angle_alpha   90.00
_cell.angle_beta   90.00
_cell.angle_gamma   90.00
#
_symmetry.space_group_name_H-M   'P 1'
#
loop_
_entity.id
_entity.type
_entity.pdbx_description
1 polymer ?
#
loop_
_entity_poly.entity_id
_entity_poly.type
_entity_poly.pdbx_seq_one_letter_code
_entity_poly.pdbx_strand_id
1 'polypeptide(L)'
;MMKLSWVWIVIAIAFLQLVTGFLDFNETELSLIEAYDFGVSKLNYNPLMVGLTLITSAGAKGAVCLDGTLPGYHWHRGYGSGANSWLIQLEGGGWCNNVRTCVYRKKTRRGSSTYMEKQIPFTGILSDKAEQNPDFFNWNRVKLRYCDGASFTGDTENKAAKLQFRGQRIWLAAMEDLMSKGMCNAKQALLSGCSAGGLASILHCDEFRNMFPRTSKVKCLSDAGLFLDAVDVSGGRTLRSLYNGVVGLQGVQHNLPRICTIHRDPTSCFFPQNLISNIRTSLFILNAAYDSWQIQSSIAPPSADPHGYWHECRLNHAKCSASQMRFLQGFRI
;
A
#
# COMPACT_ATOMS: atom_id res chain seq x y z
N MET A 1 -41.91 30.24 8.18
CA MET A 1 -41.34 28.99 7.61
C MET A 1 -39.92 29.21 7.07
N MET A 2 -38.96 29.62 7.91
CA MET A 2 -37.58 29.91 7.47
C MET A 2 -36.49 29.47 8.45
N LYS A 3 -36.85 28.77 9.54
CA LYS A 3 -35.92 28.28 10.57
C LYS A 3 -35.64 26.78 10.50
N LEU A 4 -36.45 26.00 9.78
CA LEU A 4 -36.22 24.55 9.64
C LEU A 4 -35.17 24.21 8.56
N SER A 5 -35.07 24.98 7.46
CA SER A 5 -34.13 24.63 6.36
C SER A 5 -32.67 24.81 6.75
N TRP A 6 -32.35 25.78 7.61
CA TRP A 6 -30.98 25.98 8.13
C TRP A 6 -30.51 24.83 9.01
N VAL A 7 -31.40 24.21 9.78
CA VAL A 7 -31.07 23.03 10.60
C VAL A 7 -30.72 21.84 9.73
N TRP A 8 -31.46 21.63 8.63
CA TRP A 8 -31.14 20.56 7.66
C TRP A 8 -29.86 20.83 6.87
N ILE A 9 -29.54 22.09 6.56
CA ILE A 9 -28.28 22.47 5.91
C ILE A 9 -27.10 22.26 6.86
N VAL A 10 -27.22 22.63 8.14
CA VAL A 10 -26.16 22.42 9.14
C VAL A 10 -25.98 20.92 9.43
N ILE A 11 -27.06 20.14 9.48
CA ILE A 11 -26.97 18.66 9.59
C ILE A 11 -26.35 18.06 8.34
N ALA A 12 -26.67 18.54 7.13
CA ALA A 12 -26.07 18.07 5.90
C ALA A 12 -24.58 18.44 5.79
N ILE A 13 -24.18 19.62 6.27
CA ILE A 13 -22.78 20.05 6.33
C ILE A 13 -22.02 19.28 7.42
N ALA A 14 -22.63 19.03 8.58
CA ALA A 14 -22.06 18.19 9.63
C ALA A 14 -21.94 16.72 9.19
N PHE A 15 -22.90 16.20 8.42
CA PHE A 15 -22.81 14.89 7.78
C PHE A 15 -21.78 14.88 6.65
N LEU A 16 -21.64 15.94 5.87
CA LEU A 16 -20.55 16.06 4.89
C LEU A 16 -19.20 16.06 5.61
N GLN A 17 -19.04 16.81 6.70
CA GLN A 17 -17.80 16.83 7.49
C GLN A 17 -17.50 15.51 8.20
N LEU A 18 -18.53 14.75 8.62
CA LEU A 18 -18.37 13.39 9.13
C LEU A 18 -17.98 12.39 8.02
N VAL A 19 -18.38 12.65 6.78
CA VAL A 19 -18.11 11.78 5.62
C VAL A 19 -16.79 12.14 4.92
N THR A 20 -16.30 13.38 5.05
CA THR A 20 -14.98 13.83 4.58
C THR A 20 -13.83 13.52 5.54
N GLY A 21 -14.07 12.72 6.58
CA GLY A 21 -13.04 12.23 7.51
C GLY A 21 -12.02 11.26 6.90
N PHE A 22 -12.09 10.99 5.59
CA PHE A 22 -10.98 10.44 4.84
C PHE A 22 -10.19 11.61 4.27
N LEU A 23 -9.02 11.88 4.85
CA LEU A 23 -7.98 12.64 4.16
C LEU A 23 -7.82 12.02 2.77
N ASP A 24 -8.28 12.72 1.74
CA ASP A 24 -7.84 12.50 0.37
C ASP A 24 -6.36 12.88 0.33
N PHE A 25 -5.51 11.95 0.77
CA PHE A 25 -4.09 11.96 0.45
C PHE A 25 -4.01 11.76 -1.06
N ASN A 26 -3.96 12.88 -1.78
CA ASN A 26 -3.72 12.89 -3.21
C ASN A 26 -2.25 12.50 -3.43
N GLU A 27 -1.98 11.19 -3.48
CA GLU A 27 -0.65 10.61 -3.78
C GLU A 27 0.01 11.19 -5.03
N THR A 28 -0.79 11.72 -5.96
CA THR A 28 -0.28 12.44 -7.14
C THR A 28 0.48 13.70 -6.72
N GLU A 29 -0.05 14.45 -5.75
CA GLU A 29 0.68 15.55 -5.11
C GLU A 29 1.84 15.03 -4.27
N LEU A 30 1.73 13.90 -3.58
CA LEU A 30 2.86 13.34 -2.83
C LEU A 30 4.02 12.95 -3.75
N SER A 31 3.76 12.37 -4.93
CA SER A 31 4.79 12.07 -5.94
C SER A 31 5.42 13.34 -6.55
N LEU A 32 4.66 14.43 -6.60
CA LEU A 32 5.18 15.75 -7.00
C LEU A 32 5.96 16.40 -5.86
N ILE A 33 5.53 16.23 -4.61
CA ILE A 33 6.19 16.74 -3.40
C ILE A 33 7.50 16.00 -3.16
N GLU A 34 7.54 14.67 -3.31
CA GLU A 34 8.79 13.89 -3.30
C GLU A 34 9.76 14.38 -4.39
N ALA A 35 9.27 14.70 -5.58
CA ALA A 35 10.12 15.31 -6.62
C ALA A 35 10.61 16.73 -6.26
N TYR A 36 9.82 17.49 -5.47
CA TYR A 36 10.16 18.83 -5.01
C TYR A 36 11.13 18.84 -3.82
N ASP A 37 11.00 17.89 -2.88
CA ASP A 37 11.79 17.83 -1.64
C ASP A 37 13.22 17.31 -1.88
N PHE A 38 13.46 16.65 -3.01
CA PHE A 38 14.80 16.26 -3.48
C PHE A 38 15.60 17.41 -4.12
N GLY A 39 15.16 18.67 -4.02
CA GLY A 39 15.94 19.82 -4.51
C GLY A 39 16.22 19.75 -6.01
N VAL A 40 15.38 19.06 -6.79
CA VAL A 40 15.48 19.02 -8.24
C VAL A 40 15.05 20.39 -8.75
N SER A 41 16.06 21.24 -8.94
CA SER A 41 15.92 22.49 -9.67
C SER A 41 15.08 22.28 -10.93
N LYS A 42 14.29 23.29 -11.28
CA LYS A 42 13.29 23.38 -12.36
C LYS A 42 13.90 23.26 -13.77
N LEU A 43 14.90 22.41 -13.96
CA LEU A 43 15.62 22.13 -15.20
C LEU A 43 15.40 20.64 -15.55
N ASN A 44 14.58 20.37 -16.56
CA ASN A 44 14.39 19.04 -17.18
C ASN A 44 13.76 17.92 -16.32
N TYR A 45 12.65 18.19 -15.63
CA TYR A 45 11.79 17.13 -15.12
C TYR A 45 10.98 16.48 -16.26
N ASN A 46 11.61 15.60 -17.02
CA ASN A 46 10.95 14.74 -18.01
C ASN A 46 11.07 13.28 -17.55
N PRO A 47 10.12 12.78 -16.73
CA PRO A 47 10.13 11.39 -16.28
C PRO A 47 9.70 10.45 -17.39
N LEU A 48 10.21 9.22 -17.35
CA LEU A 48 9.76 8.16 -18.25
C LEU A 48 8.29 7.82 -17.97
N MET A 49 7.41 8.03 -18.95
CA MET A 49 6.01 7.64 -18.87
C MET A 49 5.83 6.19 -19.33
N VAL A 50 5.30 5.33 -18.46
CA VAL A 50 5.15 3.89 -18.74
C VAL A 50 3.67 3.52 -18.84
N GLY A 51 3.29 2.81 -19.90
CA GLY A 51 1.91 2.39 -20.16
C GLY A 51 1.40 1.28 -19.25
N LEU A 52 0.09 1.31 -18.97
CA LEU A 52 -0.61 0.27 -18.25
C LEU A 52 -0.78 -0.97 -19.15
N THR A 53 -0.38 -2.13 -18.64
CA THR A 53 -0.63 -3.44 -19.23
C THR A 53 -1.60 -4.20 -18.35
N LEU A 54 -2.77 -4.56 -18.88
CA LEU A 54 -3.71 -5.44 -18.19
C LEU A 54 -3.26 -6.91 -18.33
N ILE A 55 -3.43 -7.67 -17.25
CA ILE A 55 -3.07 -9.10 -17.23
C ILE A 55 -4.26 -9.88 -17.77
N THR A 56 -4.27 -10.15 -19.08
CA THR A 56 -5.40 -10.81 -19.77
C THR A 56 -5.68 -12.22 -19.24
N SER A 57 -4.65 -12.95 -18.81
CA SER A 57 -4.76 -14.30 -18.23
C SER A 57 -5.35 -14.32 -16.82
N ALA A 58 -5.45 -13.17 -16.14
CA ALA A 58 -5.89 -13.08 -14.75
C ALA A 58 -7.36 -13.45 -14.57
N GLY A 59 -8.23 -13.08 -15.52
CA GLY A 59 -9.67 -13.32 -15.45
C GLY A 59 -10.02 -14.81 -15.35
N ALA A 60 -9.33 -15.66 -16.13
CA ALA A 60 -9.52 -17.12 -16.09
C ALA A 60 -9.16 -17.75 -14.73
N LYS A 61 -8.33 -17.07 -13.93
CA LYS A 61 -7.92 -17.50 -12.59
C LYS A 61 -8.77 -16.86 -11.48
N GLY A 62 -9.76 -16.05 -11.84
CA GLY A 62 -10.54 -15.25 -10.89
C GLY A 62 -9.71 -14.16 -10.21
N ALA A 63 -8.57 -13.76 -10.80
CA ALA A 63 -7.76 -12.65 -10.33
C ALA A 63 -8.30 -11.36 -10.94
N VAL A 64 -9.15 -10.66 -10.18
CA VAL A 64 -9.83 -9.43 -10.61
C VAL A 64 -9.84 -8.39 -9.49
N CYS A 65 -9.83 -7.11 -9.85
CA CYS A 65 -9.96 -5.99 -8.91
C CYS A 65 -11.29 -6.01 -8.16
N LEU A 66 -11.45 -5.15 -7.14
CA LEU A 66 -12.67 -5.06 -6.31
C LEU A 66 -13.98 -4.99 -7.10
N ASP A 67 -13.98 -4.37 -8.29
CA ASP A 67 -15.15 -4.26 -9.16
C ASP A 67 -15.31 -5.39 -10.20
N GLY A 68 -14.35 -6.32 -10.29
CA GLY A 68 -14.33 -7.40 -11.27
C GLY A 68 -13.50 -7.11 -12.53
N THR A 69 -12.90 -5.93 -12.66
CA THR A 69 -11.99 -5.61 -13.78
C THR A 69 -10.67 -6.37 -13.67
N LEU A 70 -9.97 -6.54 -14.79
CA LEU A 70 -8.65 -7.19 -14.80
C LEU A 70 -7.62 -6.32 -14.07
N PRO A 71 -6.70 -6.91 -13.28
CA PRO A 71 -5.56 -6.20 -12.72
C PRO A 71 -4.54 -5.86 -13.81
N GLY A 72 -3.60 -4.98 -13.48
CA GLY A 72 -2.55 -4.59 -14.41
C GLY A 72 -1.29 -4.05 -13.73
N TYR A 73 -0.25 -3.88 -14.52
CA TYR A 73 1.02 -3.29 -14.09
C TYR A 73 1.58 -2.38 -15.17
N HIS A 74 2.54 -1.54 -14.80
CA HIS A 74 3.38 -0.78 -15.73
C HIS A 74 4.75 -1.44 -15.77
N TRP A 75 5.32 -1.65 -16.95
CA TRP A 75 6.61 -2.33 -17.09
C TRP A 75 7.51 -1.61 -18.09
N HIS A 76 8.71 -1.26 -17.63
CA HIS A 76 9.81 -0.82 -18.47
C HIS A 76 10.91 -1.88 -18.49
N ARG A 77 11.34 -2.27 -19.70
CA ARG A 77 12.31 -3.35 -19.90
C ARG A 77 13.71 -2.93 -19.46
N GLY A 78 14.42 -3.86 -18.84
CA GLY A 78 15.84 -3.70 -18.50
C GLY A 78 16.73 -3.80 -19.73
N TYR A 79 17.95 -3.28 -19.61
CA TYR A 79 18.94 -3.29 -20.69
C TYR A 79 20.36 -3.46 -20.15
N GLY A 80 21.30 -3.78 -21.04
CA GLY A 80 22.71 -3.99 -20.68
C GLY A 80 22.88 -5.00 -19.55
N SER A 81 23.67 -4.64 -18.53
CA SER A 81 23.91 -5.50 -17.36
C SER A 81 22.67 -5.78 -16.52
N GLY A 82 21.64 -4.91 -16.58
CA GLY A 82 20.39 -5.04 -15.84
C GLY A 82 19.29 -5.83 -16.57
N ALA A 83 19.52 -6.29 -17.81
CA ALA A 83 18.51 -6.97 -18.62
C ALA A 83 17.94 -8.25 -17.97
N ASN A 84 18.73 -8.94 -17.14
CA ASN A 84 18.34 -10.12 -16.37
C ASN A 84 18.15 -9.84 -14.87
N SER A 85 17.88 -8.58 -14.52
CA SER A 85 17.57 -8.16 -13.15
C SER A 85 16.19 -7.52 -13.11
N TRP A 86 15.45 -7.74 -12.02
CA TRP A 86 14.03 -7.38 -11.92
C TRP A 86 13.72 -6.64 -10.62
N LEU A 87 13.02 -5.53 -10.72
CA LEU A 87 12.45 -4.76 -9.61
C LEU A 87 10.93 -4.73 -9.77
N ILE A 88 10.24 -5.34 -8.81
CA ILE A 88 8.78 -5.33 -8.72
C ILE A 88 8.38 -4.38 -7.58
N GLN A 89 7.79 -3.24 -7.91
CA GLN A 89 7.27 -2.27 -6.94
C GLN A 89 5.76 -2.45 -6.78
N LEU A 90 5.31 -2.80 -5.58
CA LEU A 90 3.89 -2.91 -5.23
C LEU A 90 3.34 -1.53 -4.88
N GLU A 91 2.29 -1.10 -5.58
CA GLU A 91 1.60 0.16 -5.28
C GLU A 91 0.91 0.09 -3.91
N GLY A 92 0.94 1.20 -3.16
CA GLY A 92 0.23 1.36 -1.90
C GLY A 92 -1.13 2.06 -2.05
N GLY A 93 -1.68 2.52 -0.91
CA GLY A 93 -2.91 3.32 -0.91
C GLY A 93 -3.96 2.86 0.09
N GLY A 94 -3.56 2.47 1.29
CA GLY A 94 -4.42 2.08 2.39
C GLY A 94 -5.30 0.85 2.13
N TRP A 95 -6.36 0.70 2.90
CA TRP A 95 -7.22 -0.49 2.88
C TRP A 95 -8.70 -0.10 2.91
N CYS A 96 -9.58 -1.06 2.62
CA CYS A 96 -10.98 -0.97 2.95
C CYS A 96 -11.35 -2.12 3.90
N ASN A 97 -12.02 -1.81 5.01
CA ASN A 97 -12.21 -2.74 6.13
C ASN A 97 -13.68 -3.08 6.42
N ASN A 98 -14.61 -2.54 5.63
CA ASN A 98 -16.03 -2.87 5.72
C ASN A 98 -16.67 -2.74 4.33
N VAL A 99 -17.88 -3.30 4.17
CA VAL A 99 -18.58 -3.31 2.87
C VAL A 99 -18.75 -1.90 2.31
N ARG A 100 -19.10 -0.91 3.14
CA ARG A 100 -19.32 0.48 2.70
C ARG A 100 -18.03 1.09 2.13
N THR A 101 -16.91 1.00 2.84
CA THR A 101 -15.63 1.56 2.39
C THR A 101 -15.12 0.84 1.15
N CYS A 102 -15.32 -0.46 1.03
CA CYS A 102 -14.94 -1.21 -0.18
C CYS A 102 -15.84 -0.91 -1.38
N VAL A 103 -17.15 -0.69 -1.19
CA VAL A 103 -18.06 -0.24 -2.26
C VAL A 103 -17.68 1.14 -2.80
N TYR A 104 -17.25 2.05 -1.91
CA TYR A 104 -16.69 3.33 -2.35
C TYR A 104 -15.40 3.12 -3.14
N ARG A 105 -14.46 2.35 -2.58
CA ARG A 105 -13.14 2.12 -3.16
C ARG A 105 -13.17 1.49 -4.55
N LYS A 106 -14.10 0.57 -4.83
CA LYS A 106 -14.22 -0.07 -6.15
C LYS A 106 -14.56 0.89 -7.29
N LYS A 107 -15.03 2.11 -6.98
CA LYS A 107 -15.30 3.17 -7.96
C LYS A 107 -14.11 4.12 -8.18
N THR A 108 -12.90 3.69 -7.83
CA THR A 108 -11.66 4.49 -7.91
C THR A 108 -10.54 3.67 -8.55
N ARG A 109 -9.43 4.33 -8.89
CA ARG A 109 -8.21 3.65 -9.40
C ARG A 109 -7.65 2.57 -8.47
N ARG A 110 -8.01 2.61 -7.18
CA ARG A 110 -7.56 1.66 -6.14
C ARG A 110 -8.51 0.47 -5.94
N GLY A 111 -9.49 0.31 -6.81
CA GLY A 111 -10.40 -0.84 -6.80
C GLY A 111 -10.89 -1.26 -8.18
N SER A 112 -10.41 -0.62 -9.25
CA SER A 112 -10.84 -0.88 -10.61
C SER A 112 -9.83 -0.35 -11.62
N SER A 113 -9.44 -1.17 -12.60
CA SER A 113 -8.52 -0.76 -13.64
C SER A 113 -9.14 0.16 -14.69
N THR A 114 -10.47 0.28 -14.72
CA THR A 114 -11.18 1.27 -15.55
C THR A 114 -10.74 2.70 -15.20
N TYR A 115 -10.52 2.97 -13.91
CA TYR A 115 -10.12 4.28 -13.39
C TYR A 115 -8.61 4.46 -13.25
N MET A 116 -7.80 3.44 -13.58
CA MET A 116 -6.35 3.57 -13.55
C MET A 116 -5.86 4.47 -14.69
N GLU A 117 -4.87 5.29 -14.36
CA GLU A 117 -4.10 6.08 -15.30
C GLU A 117 -3.49 5.17 -16.36
N LYS A 118 -3.65 5.53 -17.64
CA LYS A 118 -3.15 4.71 -18.76
C LYS A 118 -1.64 4.77 -18.88
N GLN A 119 -1.02 5.82 -18.35
CA GLN A 119 0.42 5.95 -18.18
C GLN A 119 0.72 6.57 -16.83
N ILE A 120 1.84 6.21 -16.22
CA ILE A 120 2.34 6.85 -15.00
C ILE A 120 3.83 7.18 -15.15
N PRO A 121 4.32 8.24 -14.49
CA PRO A 121 5.74 8.53 -14.46
C PRO A 121 6.47 7.51 -13.59
N PHE A 122 7.60 7.03 -14.08
CA PHE A 122 8.55 6.24 -13.31
C PHE A 122 9.62 7.16 -12.72
N THR A 123 9.66 7.23 -11.39
CA THR A 123 10.50 8.13 -10.59
C THR A 123 11.17 7.38 -9.45
N GLY A 124 12.12 8.00 -8.75
CA GLY A 124 12.83 7.39 -7.61
C GLY A 124 13.45 6.04 -7.99
N ILE A 125 13.18 5.00 -7.19
CA ILE A 125 13.67 3.62 -7.43
C ILE A 125 13.20 3.01 -8.77
N LEU A 126 12.17 3.57 -9.41
CA LEU A 126 11.70 3.17 -10.73
C LEU A 126 12.25 4.05 -11.87
N SER A 127 12.99 5.13 -11.58
CA SER A 127 13.56 6.02 -12.60
C SER A 127 14.54 5.29 -13.52
N ASP A 128 14.61 5.70 -14.79
CA ASP A 128 15.57 5.21 -15.79
C ASP A 128 16.86 6.03 -15.83
N LYS A 129 16.95 7.06 -14.99
CA LYS A 129 18.11 7.95 -14.88
C LYS A 129 19.02 7.48 -13.77
N ALA A 130 20.28 7.20 -14.10
CA ALA A 130 21.27 6.73 -13.13
C ALA A 130 21.53 7.75 -12.01
N GLU A 131 21.34 9.04 -12.28
CA GLU A 131 21.49 10.13 -11.30
C GLU A 131 20.41 10.08 -10.21
N GLN A 132 19.25 9.49 -10.51
CA GLN A 132 18.13 9.34 -9.57
C GLN A 132 18.03 7.92 -9.00
N ASN A 133 18.47 6.93 -9.78
CA ASN A 133 18.37 5.50 -9.47
C ASN A 133 19.69 4.78 -9.81
N PRO A 134 20.77 5.04 -9.08
CA PRO A 134 22.10 4.56 -9.43
C PRO A 134 22.19 3.03 -9.48
N ASP A 135 21.38 2.34 -8.68
CA ASP A 135 21.45 0.88 -8.53
C ASP A 135 20.58 0.11 -9.53
N PHE A 136 19.40 0.63 -9.87
CA PHE A 136 18.37 -0.13 -10.58
C PHE A 136 17.91 0.49 -11.91
N PHE A 137 18.49 1.62 -12.35
CA PHE A 137 18.02 2.35 -13.54
C PHE A 137 17.95 1.50 -14.82
N ASN A 138 18.82 0.49 -14.97
CA ASN A 138 18.84 -0.39 -16.15
C ASN A 138 18.18 -1.76 -15.92
N TRP A 139 17.54 -2.00 -14.76
CA TRP A 139 16.81 -3.23 -14.48
C TRP A 139 15.44 -3.24 -15.19
N ASN A 140 14.83 -4.43 -15.31
CA ASN A 140 13.40 -4.51 -15.57
C ASN A 140 12.66 -3.91 -14.39
N ARG A 141 11.92 -2.84 -14.62
CA ARG A 141 11.24 -2.08 -13.57
C ARG A 141 9.73 -2.20 -13.77
N VAL A 142 9.04 -2.72 -12.76
CA VAL A 142 7.60 -3.00 -12.80
C VAL A 142 6.92 -2.29 -11.64
N LYS A 143 5.78 -1.65 -11.91
CA LYS A 143 4.87 -1.17 -10.87
C LYS A 143 3.55 -1.93 -10.98
N LEU A 144 3.31 -2.85 -10.04
CA LEU A 144 2.05 -3.59 -9.96
C LEU A 144 0.98 -2.70 -9.33
N ARG A 145 -0.13 -2.51 -10.04
CA ARG A 145 -1.21 -1.61 -9.60
C ARG A 145 -2.05 -2.26 -8.51
N TYR A 146 -2.40 -1.47 -7.50
CA TYR A 146 -3.11 -1.95 -6.32
C TYR A 146 -4.62 -1.74 -6.46
N CYS A 147 -5.37 -2.84 -6.45
CA CYS A 147 -6.83 -2.79 -6.64
C CYS A 147 -7.65 -3.79 -5.84
N ASP A 148 -7.08 -4.47 -4.84
CA ASP A 148 -7.77 -5.44 -3.97
C ASP A 148 -8.17 -4.85 -2.61
N GLY A 149 -7.39 -3.90 -2.06
CA GLY A 149 -7.71 -3.27 -0.79
C GLY A 149 -7.31 -4.06 0.47
N ALA A 150 -6.48 -5.10 0.34
CA ALA A 150 -5.94 -5.94 1.42
C ALA A 150 -4.46 -6.28 1.23
N SER A 151 -3.64 -5.35 0.74
CA SER A 151 -2.19 -5.58 0.52
C SER A 151 -1.88 -6.86 -0.26
N PHE A 152 -2.68 -7.16 -1.29
CA PHE A 152 -2.55 -8.37 -2.11
C PHE A 152 -2.75 -9.69 -1.36
N THR A 153 -3.47 -9.70 -0.22
CA THR A 153 -3.57 -10.91 0.63
C THR A 153 -4.99 -11.49 0.74
N GLY A 154 -6.04 -10.75 0.34
CA GLY A 154 -7.42 -11.27 0.39
C GLY A 154 -7.71 -12.37 -0.65
N ASP A 155 -8.58 -13.34 -0.34
CA ASP A 155 -9.18 -14.26 -1.33
C ASP A 155 -10.61 -14.67 -0.96
N THR A 156 -11.56 -13.75 -1.07
CA THR A 156 -13.00 -13.99 -0.86
C THR A 156 -13.83 -13.08 -1.78
N GLU A 157 -15.15 -13.05 -1.56
CA GLU A 157 -16.05 -12.13 -2.24
C GLU A 157 -17.25 -11.79 -1.38
N ASN A 158 -17.86 -10.65 -1.67
CA ASN A 158 -19.20 -10.30 -1.17
C ASN A 158 -20.15 -10.18 -2.37
N LYS A 159 -20.94 -11.25 -2.60
CA LYS A 159 -21.87 -11.33 -3.74
C LYS A 159 -22.95 -10.25 -3.70
N ALA A 160 -23.51 -9.96 -2.52
CA ALA A 160 -24.56 -8.96 -2.35
C ALA A 160 -24.07 -7.55 -2.72
N ALA A 161 -22.85 -7.19 -2.31
CA ALA A 161 -22.24 -5.91 -2.61
C ALA A 161 -21.50 -5.87 -3.97
N LYS A 162 -21.43 -7.01 -4.68
CA LYS A 162 -20.62 -7.20 -5.89
C LYS A 162 -19.17 -6.76 -5.66
N LEU A 163 -18.52 -7.29 -4.63
CA LEU A 163 -17.12 -7.03 -4.30
C LEU A 163 -16.30 -8.30 -4.47
N GLN A 164 -15.15 -8.16 -5.11
CA GLN A 164 -14.19 -9.23 -5.36
C GLN A 164 -12.91 -8.96 -4.56
N PHE A 165 -12.67 -9.72 -3.49
CA PHE A 165 -11.48 -9.57 -2.66
C PHE A 165 -10.41 -10.56 -3.11
N ARG A 166 -9.72 -10.27 -4.22
CA ARG A 166 -8.85 -11.25 -4.92
C ARG A 166 -7.37 -10.90 -4.85
N GLY A 167 -6.92 -10.22 -3.80
CA GLY A 167 -5.54 -9.79 -3.61
C GLY A 167 -4.51 -10.89 -3.87
N GLN A 168 -4.64 -12.04 -3.20
CA GLN A 168 -3.69 -13.15 -3.36
C GLN A 168 -3.66 -13.68 -4.79
N ARG A 169 -4.83 -13.73 -5.45
CA ARG A 169 -4.93 -14.19 -6.83
C ARG A 169 -4.31 -13.20 -7.81
N ILE A 170 -4.50 -11.89 -7.58
CA ILE A 170 -3.87 -10.83 -8.37
C ILE A 170 -2.35 -10.92 -8.27
N TRP A 171 -1.82 -11.08 -7.05
CA TRP A 171 -0.40 -11.28 -6.82
C TRP A 171 0.15 -12.48 -7.61
N LEU A 172 -0.46 -13.66 -7.46
CA LEU A 172 -0.04 -14.87 -8.16
C LEU A 172 -0.12 -14.71 -9.68
N ALA A 173 -1.23 -14.18 -10.20
CA ALA A 173 -1.42 -13.98 -11.63
C ALA A 173 -0.41 -12.99 -12.22
N ALA A 174 -0.09 -11.91 -11.50
CA ALA A 174 0.91 -10.94 -11.92
C ALA A 174 2.33 -11.55 -11.93
N MET A 175 2.70 -12.28 -10.88
CA MET A 175 4.02 -12.90 -10.82
C MET A 175 4.19 -13.94 -11.91
N GLU A 176 3.19 -14.81 -12.12
CA GLU A 176 3.23 -15.82 -13.18
C GLU A 176 3.32 -15.19 -14.58
N ASP A 177 2.55 -14.13 -14.84
CA ASP A 177 2.60 -13.43 -16.12
C ASP A 177 3.97 -12.78 -16.35
N LEU A 178 4.58 -12.16 -15.35
CA LEU A 178 5.94 -11.61 -15.42
C LEU A 178 7.01 -12.71 -15.57
N MET A 179 6.84 -13.86 -14.90
CA MET A 179 7.70 -15.03 -15.08
C MET A 179 7.71 -15.49 -16.53
N SER A 180 6.55 -15.58 -17.16
CA SER A 180 6.43 -15.94 -18.59
C SER A 180 7.11 -14.93 -19.53
N LYS A 181 7.27 -13.68 -19.09
CA LYS A 181 7.89 -12.58 -19.83
C LYS A 181 9.40 -12.46 -19.61
N GLY A 182 10.00 -13.42 -18.91
CA GLY A 182 11.44 -13.55 -18.75
C GLY A 182 11.93 -13.36 -17.32
N MET A 183 11.06 -13.05 -16.35
CA MET A 183 11.45 -12.93 -14.95
C MET A 183 11.97 -14.25 -14.38
N CYS A 184 11.54 -15.40 -14.92
CA CYS A 184 12.05 -16.72 -14.51
C CYS A 184 13.56 -16.89 -14.69
N ASN A 185 14.18 -16.09 -15.58
CA ASN A 185 15.62 -16.10 -15.87
C ASN A 185 16.41 -15.08 -15.04
N ALA A 186 15.78 -14.43 -14.06
CA ALA A 186 16.40 -13.36 -13.30
C ALA A 186 17.61 -13.87 -12.49
N LYS A 187 18.75 -13.19 -12.67
CA LYS A 187 19.92 -13.36 -11.79
C LYS A 187 19.72 -12.65 -10.46
N GLN A 188 19.03 -11.50 -10.51
CA GLN A 188 18.70 -10.69 -9.34
C GLN A 188 17.24 -10.27 -9.40
N ALA A 189 16.55 -10.34 -8.27
CA ALA A 189 15.18 -9.85 -8.16
C ALA A 189 14.99 -9.10 -6.84
N LEU A 190 14.30 -7.96 -6.90
CA LEU A 190 13.94 -7.15 -5.75
C LEU A 190 12.41 -6.99 -5.73
N LEU A 191 11.77 -7.49 -4.69
CA LEU A 191 10.39 -7.14 -4.37
C LEU A 191 10.40 -5.89 -3.49
N SER A 192 9.70 -4.85 -3.91
CA SER A 192 9.63 -3.59 -3.20
C SER A 192 8.17 -3.12 -3.13
N GLY A 193 7.87 -2.17 -2.26
CA GLY A 193 6.55 -1.56 -2.19
C GLY A 193 6.52 -0.45 -1.15
N CYS A 194 5.56 0.47 -1.29
CA CYS A 194 5.38 1.61 -0.38
C CYS A 194 4.02 1.53 0.32
N SER A 195 3.94 1.90 1.61
CA SER A 195 2.69 1.93 2.40
C SER A 195 2.02 0.55 2.43
N ALA A 196 0.77 0.41 2.01
CA ALA A 196 0.09 -0.88 1.88
C ALA A 196 0.83 -1.86 0.95
N GLY A 197 1.57 -1.37 -0.05
CA GLY A 197 2.44 -2.18 -0.89
C GLY A 197 3.75 -2.58 -0.18
N GLY A 198 4.23 -1.77 0.76
CA GLY A 198 5.34 -2.12 1.65
C GLY A 198 4.95 -3.24 2.61
N LEU A 199 3.75 -3.16 3.22
CA LEU A 199 3.18 -4.27 3.97
C LEU A 199 3.09 -5.54 3.09
N ALA A 200 2.62 -5.41 1.85
CA ALA A 200 2.55 -6.52 0.91
C ALA A 200 3.94 -7.11 0.60
N SER A 201 4.98 -6.28 0.45
CA SER A 201 6.34 -6.77 0.18
C SER A 201 6.91 -7.57 1.34
N ILE A 202 6.52 -7.26 2.59
CA ILE A 202 6.81 -8.08 3.78
C ILE A 202 6.05 -9.41 3.70
N LEU A 203 4.72 -9.36 3.51
CA LEU A 203 3.85 -10.53 3.54
C LEU A 203 4.20 -11.57 2.47
N HIS A 204 4.54 -11.11 1.26
CA HIS A 204 4.86 -11.97 0.12
C HIS A 204 6.36 -12.20 -0.07
N CYS A 205 7.23 -11.75 0.83
CA CYS A 205 8.68 -11.77 0.61
C CYS A 205 9.22 -13.19 0.36
N ASP A 206 8.89 -14.13 1.26
CA ASP A 206 9.33 -15.52 1.12
C ASP A 206 8.61 -16.23 -0.04
N GLU A 207 7.35 -15.88 -0.32
CA GLU A 207 6.62 -16.40 -1.48
C GLU A 207 7.33 -16.01 -2.78
N PHE A 208 7.70 -14.74 -2.93
CA PHE A 208 8.46 -14.23 -4.06
C PHE A 208 9.83 -14.90 -4.19
N ARG A 209 10.58 -15.05 -3.09
CA ARG A 209 11.86 -15.77 -3.09
C ARG A 209 11.72 -17.19 -3.62
N ASN A 210 10.66 -17.89 -3.24
CA ASN A 210 10.43 -19.28 -3.60
C ASN A 210 10.07 -19.48 -5.08
N MET A 211 9.75 -18.41 -5.81
CA MET A 211 9.48 -18.49 -7.25
C MET A 211 10.75 -18.60 -8.11
N PHE A 212 11.93 -18.36 -7.53
CA PHE A 212 13.21 -18.37 -8.24
C PHE A 212 14.12 -19.53 -7.80
N PRO A 213 15.02 -20.00 -8.67
CA PRO A 213 16.07 -20.94 -8.29
C PRO A 213 16.91 -20.46 -7.11
N ARG A 214 17.60 -21.39 -6.44
CA ARG A 214 18.51 -21.06 -5.33
C ARG A 214 19.68 -20.16 -5.75
N THR A 215 20.06 -20.21 -7.03
CA THR A 215 21.14 -19.41 -7.63
C THR A 215 20.78 -17.93 -7.84
N SER A 216 19.49 -17.60 -7.93
CA SER A 216 19.04 -16.21 -8.07
C SER A 216 19.16 -15.47 -6.75
N LYS A 217 19.67 -14.23 -6.80
CA LYS A 217 19.78 -13.35 -5.64
C LYS A 217 18.49 -12.55 -5.50
N VAL A 218 17.65 -12.97 -4.56
CA VAL A 218 16.35 -12.32 -4.32
C VAL A 218 16.36 -11.61 -2.97
N LYS A 219 15.85 -10.38 -2.95
CA LYS A 219 15.70 -9.56 -1.74
C LYS A 219 14.34 -8.89 -1.73
N CYS A 220 13.93 -8.40 -0.56
CA CYS A 220 12.74 -7.59 -0.40
C CYS A 220 13.09 -6.25 0.25
N LEU A 221 12.32 -5.22 -0.10
CA LEU A 221 12.34 -3.89 0.46
C LEU A 221 10.92 -3.51 0.86
N SER A 222 10.72 -3.11 2.11
CA SER A 222 9.46 -2.52 2.55
C SER A 222 9.71 -1.06 2.88
N ASP A 223 9.11 -0.17 2.09
CA ASP A 223 9.10 1.26 2.33
C ASP A 223 7.76 1.67 2.98
N ALA A 224 7.81 2.38 4.11
CA ALA A 224 6.64 2.83 4.88
C ALA A 224 5.60 1.72 5.16
N GLY A 225 6.04 0.46 5.22
CA GLY A 225 5.18 -0.72 5.35
C GLY A 225 5.15 -1.33 6.75
N LEU A 226 6.02 -0.86 7.66
CA LEU A 226 6.10 -1.33 9.04
C LEU A 226 5.10 -0.58 9.92
N PHE A 227 3.83 -0.97 9.84
CA PHE A 227 2.81 -0.44 10.72
C PHE A 227 2.79 -1.14 12.07
N LEU A 228 2.61 -0.36 13.13
CA LEU A 228 2.59 -0.86 14.51
C LEU A 228 1.19 -1.04 15.07
N ASP A 229 0.95 -2.16 15.73
CA ASP A 229 -0.23 -2.38 16.58
C ASP A 229 -0.08 -1.61 17.90
N ALA A 230 -0.29 -0.30 17.83
CA ALA A 230 -0.12 0.63 18.92
C ALA A 230 -1.47 1.13 19.48
N VAL A 231 -1.42 1.66 20.70
CA VAL A 231 -2.55 2.32 21.35
C VAL A 231 -2.65 3.76 20.81
N ASP A 232 -3.86 4.19 20.48
CA ASP A 232 -4.13 5.55 20.01
C ASP A 232 -4.29 6.53 21.20
N VAL A 233 -4.37 7.82 20.90
CA VAL A 233 -4.41 8.90 21.91
C VAL A 233 -5.66 8.87 22.80
N SER A 234 -6.67 8.07 22.45
CA SER A 234 -7.86 7.83 23.27
C SER A 234 -7.75 6.57 24.14
N GLY A 235 -6.65 5.82 24.06
CA GLY A 235 -6.49 4.52 24.72
C GLY A 235 -7.04 3.34 23.91
N GLY A 236 -7.56 3.58 22.70
CA GLY A 236 -8.06 2.56 21.78
C GLY A 236 -6.97 1.91 20.94
N ARG A 237 -7.35 1.04 20.00
CA ARG A 237 -6.44 0.44 19.00
C ARG A 237 -7.00 0.62 17.60
N THR A 238 -7.06 1.87 17.15
CA THR A 238 -7.68 2.23 15.86
C THR A 238 -7.15 1.40 14.68
N LEU A 239 -5.84 1.22 14.54
CA LEU A 239 -5.28 0.42 13.43
C LEU A 239 -5.67 -1.06 13.52
N ARG A 240 -5.68 -1.61 14.73
CA ARG A 240 -6.09 -3.00 14.96
C ARG A 240 -7.54 -3.21 14.55
N SER A 241 -8.43 -2.27 14.88
CA SER A 241 -9.83 -2.31 14.45
C SER A 241 -9.96 -2.23 12.93
N LEU A 242 -9.16 -1.39 12.26
CA LEU A 242 -9.08 -1.34 10.80
C LEU A 242 -8.65 -2.70 10.24
N TYR A 243 -7.50 -3.22 10.67
CA TYR A 243 -6.93 -4.48 10.18
C TYR A 243 -7.83 -5.67 10.49
N ASN A 244 -8.51 -5.70 11.64
CA ASN A 244 -9.48 -6.75 11.94
C ASN A 244 -10.61 -6.80 10.91
N GLY A 245 -11.11 -5.63 10.50
CA GLY A 245 -12.12 -5.53 9.45
C GLY A 245 -11.58 -5.98 8.09
N VAL A 246 -10.34 -5.59 7.73
CA VAL A 246 -9.68 -6.06 6.49
C VAL A 246 -9.56 -7.58 6.49
N VAL A 247 -9.01 -8.13 7.58
CA VAL A 247 -8.71 -9.56 7.70
C VAL A 247 -9.97 -10.40 7.64
N GLY A 248 -10.98 -10.05 8.43
CA GLY A 248 -12.24 -10.78 8.48
C GLY A 248 -13.10 -10.63 7.22
N LEU A 249 -13.24 -9.41 6.68
CA LEU A 249 -14.08 -9.16 5.51
C LEU A 249 -13.52 -9.80 4.25
N GLN A 250 -12.20 -9.72 4.06
CA GLN A 250 -11.54 -10.11 2.82
C GLN A 250 -10.93 -11.51 2.89
N GLY A 251 -11.05 -12.20 4.03
CA GLY A 251 -10.54 -13.56 4.25
C GLY A 251 -9.02 -13.67 4.17
N VAL A 252 -8.32 -12.62 4.57
CA VAL A 252 -6.84 -12.51 4.55
C VAL A 252 -6.19 -13.65 5.35
N GLN A 253 -6.84 -14.10 6.43
CA GLN A 253 -6.33 -15.12 7.34
C GLN A 253 -5.81 -16.40 6.67
N HIS A 254 -6.36 -16.77 5.50
CA HIS A 254 -5.99 -17.99 4.79
C HIS A 254 -4.64 -17.88 4.06
N ASN A 255 -4.20 -16.65 3.80
CA ASN A 255 -2.98 -16.35 3.06
C ASN A 255 -1.87 -15.75 3.95
N LEU A 256 -2.12 -15.64 5.26
CA LEU A 256 -1.09 -15.21 6.21
C LEU A 256 -0.09 -16.33 6.51
N PRO A 257 1.15 -16.01 6.92
CA PRO A 257 2.14 -17.00 7.30
C PRO A 257 1.63 -17.91 8.42
N ARG A 258 1.55 -19.22 8.15
CA ARG A 258 1.09 -20.24 9.11
C ARG A 258 1.85 -20.18 10.44
N ILE A 259 3.15 -19.90 10.38
CA ILE A 259 4.02 -19.77 11.56
C ILE A 259 3.51 -18.73 12.55
N CYS A 260 2.86 -17.66 12.06
CA CYS A 260 2.25 -16.65 12.90
C CYS A 260 0.84 -17.08 13.37
N THR A 261 -0.02 -17.53 12.45
CA THR A 261 -1.44 -17.80 12.74
C THR A 261 -1.67 -18.99 13.68
N ILE A 262 -0.67 -19.85 13.87
CA ILE A 262 -0.72 -20.94 14.88
C ILE A 262 -0.58 -20.38 16.31
N HIS A 263 0.12 -19.28 16.50
CA HIS A 263 0.46 -18.72 17.81
C HIS A 263 -0.31 -17.44 18.15
N ARG A 264 -0.88 -16.78 17.16
CA ARG A 264 -1.53 -15.47 17.28
C ARG A 264 -2.79 -15.41 16.45
N ASP A 265 -3.70 -14.51 16.82
CA ASP A 265 -4.88 -14.24 16.01
C ASP A 265 -4.50 -13.69 14.62
N PRO A 266 -5.30 -13.93 13.58
CA PRO A 266 -4.99 -13.49 12.22
C PRO A 266 -4.77 -11.98 12.08
N THR A 267 -5.46 -11.14 12.85
CA THR A 267 -5.28 -9.68 12.82
C THR A 267 -3.88 -9.30 13.30
N SER A 268 -3.41 -9.90 14.39
CA SER A 268 -2.02 -9.75 14.84
C SER A 268 -1.01 -10.17 13.76
N CYS A 269 -1.32 -11.20 12.98
CA CYS A 269 -0.48 -11.68 11.88
C CYS A 269 -0.55 -10.84 10.59
N PHE A 270 -1.37 -9.80 10.56
CA PHE A 270 -1.32 -8.79 9.50
C PHE A 270 -0.39 -7.61 9.87
N PHE A 271 0.02 -7.50 11.14
CA PHE A 271 1.01 -6.52 11.59
C PHE A 271 2.44 -7.05 11.42
N PRO A 272 3.32 -6.37 10.67
CA PRO A 272 4.69 -6.83 10.40
C PRO A 272 5.52 -7.17 11.64
N GLN A 273 5.32 -6.45 12.74
CA GLN A 273 6.04 -6.68 14.01
C GLN A 273 5.94 -8.13 14.52
N ASN A 274 4.91 -8.88 14.12
CA ASN A 274 4.69 -10.26 14.55
C ASN A 274 5.23 -11.31 13.56
N LEU A 275 5.76 -10.90 12.40
CA LEU A 275 6.13 -11.77 11.29
C LEU A 275 7.58 -11.57 10.85
N ILE A 276 8.12 -10.36 10.93
CA ILE A 276 9.43 -10.01 10.37
C ILE A 276 10.54 -10.93 10.87
N SER A 277 10.52 -11.32 12.14
CA SER A 277 11.52 -12.23 12.72
C SER A 277 11.51 -13.64 12.11
N ASN A 278 10.43 -14.02 11.42
CA ASN A 278 10.26 -15.32 10.78
C ASN A 278 10.54 -15.30 9.26
N ILE A 279 10.74 -14.12 8.67
CA ILE A 279 11.05 -13.98 7.25
C ILE A 279 12.46 -14.47 6.99
N ARG A 280 12.60 -15.42 6.07
CA ARG A 280 13.89 -16.06 5.77
C ARG A 280 14.69 -15.30 4.71
N THR A 281 13.98 -14.66 3.80
CA THR A 281 14.57 -13.87 2.72
C THR A 281 15.09 -12.54 3.27
N SER A 282 16.22 -12.06 2.75
CA SER A 282 16.76 -10.76 3.17
C SER A 282 15.75 -9.64 2.89
N LEU A 283 15.22 -9.07 3.98
CA LEU A 283 14.27 -7.97 3.97
C LEU A 283 14.95 -6.70 4.49
N PHE A 284 14.91 -5.64 3.69
CA PHE A 284 15.27 -4.29 4.13
C PHE A 284 13.99 -3.54 4.49
N ILE A 285 13.98 -2.86 5.65
CA ILE A 285 12.85 -2.06 6.09
C ILE A 285 13.30 -0.59 6.11
N LEU A 286 12.64 0.21 5.28
CA LEU A 286 12.73 1.66 5.30
C LEU A 286 11.43 2.18 5.90
N ASN A 287 11.50 2.81 7.07
CA ASN A 287 10.31 3.38 7.71
C ASN A 287 10.69 4.65 8.47
N ALA A 288 9.88 5.69 8.34
CA ALA A 288 10.03 6.87 9.18
C ALA A 288 9.77 6.49 10.65
N ALA A 289 10.54 7.08 11.57
CA ALA A 289 10.30 6.90 13.01
C ALA A 289 8.91 7.41 13.43
N TYR A 290 8.39 8.39 12.70
CA TYR A 290 7.05 8.95 12.86
C TYR A 290 6.37 8.99 11.49
N ASP A 291 5.89 7.82 11.05
CA ASP A 291 5.15 7.71 9.81
C ASP A 291 3.90 8.61 9.84
N SER A 292 3.82 9.56 8.91
CA SER A 292 2.77 10.59 8.90
C SER A 292 1.39 9.97 8.78
N TRP A 293 1.25 8.91 7.97
CA TRP A 293 -0.01 8.20 7.83
C TRP A 293 -0.40 7.49 9.11
N GLN A 294 0.53 6.79 9.77
CA GLN A 294 0.25 6.08 11.00
C GLN A 294 -0.11 7.05 12.14
N ILE A 295 0.57 8.20 12.23
CA ILE A 295 0.22 9.24 13.20
C ILE A 295 -1.19 9.77 12.93
N GLN A 296 -1.51 10.15 11.70
CA GLN A 296 -2.78 10.82 11.38
C GLN A 296 -3.98 9.87 11.31
N SER A 297 -3.79 8.64 10.84
CA SER A 297 -4.87 7.70 10.57
C SER A 297 -5.08 6.68 11.69
N SER A 298 -4.11 6.54 12.60
CA SER A 298 -4.09 5.44 13.55
C SER A 298 -3.79 5.85 14.98
N ILE A 299 -2.85 6.76 15.21
CA ILE A 299 -2.45 7.19 16.57
C ILE A 299 -3.30 8.35 17.04
N ALA A 300 -3.47 9.39 16.23
CA ALA A 300 -4.25 10.57 16.55
C ALA A 300 -5.30 10.90 15.46
N PRO A 301 -6.14 9.93 15.02
CA PRO A 301 -7.22 10.21 14.08
C PRO A 301 -8.28 11.13 14.69
N PRO A 302 -9.08 11.87 13.88
CA PRO A 302 -10.14 12.73 14.39
C PRO A 302 -11.11 12.01 15.34
N SER A 303 -11.35 10.71 15.12
CA SER A 303 -12.21 9.88 15.97
C SER A 303 -11.64 9.60 17.36
N ALA A 304 -10.30 9.60 17.51
CA ALA A 304 -9.62 9.42 18.80
C ALA A 304 -9.26 10.77 19.48
N ASP A 305 -9.38 11.88 18.75
CA ASP A 305 -9.13 13.24 19.24
C ASP A 305 -10.34 14.16 18.99
N PRO A 306 -11.50 13.89 19.63
CA PRO A 306 -12.73 14.62 19.36
C PRO A 306 -12.66 16.10 19.75
N HIS A 307 -11.73 16.47 20.62
CA HIS A 307 -11.50 17.85 21.06
C HIS A 307 -10.39 18.57 20.29
N GLY A 308 -9.72 17.90 19.35
CA GLY A 308 -8.71 18.50 18.48
C GLY A 308 -7.38 18.84 19.17
N TYR A 309 -7.08 18.25 20.33
CA TYR A 309 -5.84 18.51 21.06
C TYR A 309 -4.59 18.13 20.26
N TRP A 310 -4.70 17.11 19.42
CA TRP A 310 -3.63 16.59 18.58
C TRP A 310 -3.64 17.14 17.16
N HIS A 311 -4.62 17.95 16.78
CA HIS A 311 -4.80 18.42 15.40
C HIS A 311 -3.54 19.08 14.81
N GLU A 312 -2.97 20.06 15.52
CA GLU A 312 -1.77 20.76 15.06
C GLU A 312 -0.53 19.85 15.10
N CYS A 313 -0.38 19.06 16.17
CA CYS A 313 0.76 18.17 16.40
C CYS A 313 0.87 17.06 15.34
N ARG A 314 -0.25 16.41 14.97
CA ARG A 314 -0.26 15.33 13.98
C ARG A 314 -0.01 15.79 12.55
N LEU A 315 -0.24 17.08 12.27
CA LEU A 315 0.03 17.69 10.97
C LEU A 315 1.44 18.28 10.91
N ASN A 316 1.96 18.76 12.04
CA ASN A 316 3.32 19.28 12.16
C ASN A 316 3.90 18.97 13.55
N HIS A 317 4.88 18.07 13.60
CA HIS A 317 5.50 17.65 14.85
C HIS A 317 6.17 18.80 15.63
N ALA A 318 6.55 19.90 14.96
CA ALA A 318 7.10 21.08 15.63
C ALA A 318 6.06 21.82 16.49
N LYS A 319 4.76 21.56 16.29
CA LYS A 319 3.65 22.12 17.08
C LYS A 319 3.21 21.22 18.23
N CYS A 320 3.86 20.08 18.44
CA CYS A 320 3.54 19.19 19.55
C CYS A 320 3.98 19.81 20.88
N SER A 321 3.08 19.76 21.87
CA SER A 321 3.44 20.05 23.26
C SER A 321 4.41 19.01 23.83
N ALA A 322 5.05 19.33 24.95
CA ALA A 322 5.99 18.41 25.61
C ALA A 322 5.35 17.08 26.05
N SER A 323 4.05 17.04 26.36
CA SER A 323 3.34 15.79 26.66
C SER A 323 3.08 14.96 25.40
N GLN A 324 2.68 15.60 24.30
CA GLN A 324 2.47 14.93 23.01
C GLN A 324 3.76 14.35 22.45
N MET A 325 4.86 15.11 22.55
CA MET A 325 6.18 14.62 22.14
C MET A 325 6.63 13.42 22.97
N ARG A 326 6.39 13.41 24.29
CA ARG A 326 6.70 12.24 25.13
C ARG A 326 5.90 11.02 24.72
N PHE A 327 4.62 11.18 24.39
CA PHE A 327 3.79 10.10 23.87
C PHE A 327 4.32 9.58 22.53
N LEU A 328 4.66 10.46 21.58
CA LEU A 328 5.26 10.05 20.29
C LEU A 328 6.61 9.36 20.48
N GLN A 329 7.45 9.82 21.40
CA GLN A 329 8.73 9.16 21.68
C GLN A 329 8.56 7.73 22.20
N GLY A 330 7.50 7.46 22.98
CA GLY A 330 7.14 6.10 23.41
C GLY A 330 6.64 5.19 22.28
N PHE A 331 6.30 5.77 21.12
CA PHE A 331 5.90 5.03 19.92
C PHE A 331 7.09 4.60 19.04
N ARG A 332 8.30 5.13 19.29
CA ARG A 332 9.52 4.71 18.57
C ARG A 332 9.89 3.27 18.93
N ILE A 333 10.31 2.49 17.92
CA ILE A 333 10.93 1.16 18.05
C ILE A 333 12.44 1.29 17.91
#